data_AF-A0A0C3N9D8-F1
#
_entry.id   AF-A0A0C3N9D8-F1
#
_cell.length_a   1.000
_cell.length_b   1.000
_cell.length_c   1.000
_cell.angle_alpha   90.00
_cell.angle_beta   90.00
_cell.angle_gamma   90.00
#
_symmetry.space_group_name_H-M   'P 1'
#
loop_
_entity.id
_entity.type
_entity.pdbx_description
1 polymer ?
#
loop_
_entity_poly.entity_id
_entity_poly.type
_entity_poly.pdbx_seq_one_letter_code
_entity_poly.pdbx_strand_id
1 'polypeptide(L)'
;MTTHPSCRDDPLNHYACNTIADHHRTLADNYGVRLPDPTAYLQDQPALPVPKCAAKVGIIGGGIGGLYAALLLQEQGIPYEILEASPRLGGRLFTHRMGDRPNDYYDVGAMRFPNTEVMQPLFDLFAKIGLRTGQYLFKDRRGNSALLFNDVQRKRADGPVTPQKFDITGVPPEPYGNLGWEKNVANVVEPFSKRLIHDFRTKGDRGWEVMMDYDKYSMRAYMAGNRSDKDKYDGLDELNLMPYPLEVVNWCETFDKSSGWYDRALSETVLEALAFSWDGKPIDWKYIVSVPLALHPSALLLTAPSGGSSQLPLTLDEYMSKQPGYTRPFFNTRVVGMSCVDPADMPPSSQTVSQTVSAAAGRAAKRFAAGDDLPDVGCIAVHVADGPPRYYSHVITTTTLP
;
A
#
# COMPACT_ATOMS: atom_id res chain seq x y z
N MET A 1 -11.74 -24.26 -18.63
CA MET A 1 -12.26 -23.51 -17.46
C MET A 1 -11.07 -23.20 -16.59
N THR A 2 -10.45 -22.04 -16.79
CA THR A 2 -9.45 -21.51 -15.87
C THR A 2 -10.20 -21.02 -14.64
N THR A 3 -10.08 -21.72 -13.52
CA THR A 3 -10.59 -21.24 -12.25
C THR A 3 -9.82 -19.97 -11.90
N HIS A 4 -10.49 -18.81 -11.93
CA HIS A 4 -9.90 -17.58 -11.43
C HIS A 4 -9.58 -17.77 -9.94
N PRO A 5 -8.33 -17.50 -9.49
CA PRO A 5 -7.99 -17.63 -8.07
C PRO A 5 -8.89 -16.72 -7.24
N SER A 6 -9.39 -17.22 -6.11
CA SER A 6 -10.22 -16.43 -5.21
C SER A 6 -9.38 -15.31 -4.60
N CYS A 7 -9.95 -14.15 -4.29
CA CYS A 7 -9.25 -13.12 -3.51
C CYS A 7 -8.77 -13.64 -2.13
N ARG A 8 -9.35 -14.74 -1.64
CA ARG A 8 -8.97 -15.38 -0.37
C ARG A 8 -7.78 -16.32 -0.50
N ASP A 9 -7.27 -16.56 -1.71
CA ASP A 9 -6.11 -17.41 -1.94
C ASP A 9 -4.79 -16.61 -1.90
N ASP A 10 -4.88 -15.28 -1.83
CA ASP A 10 -3.76 -14.35 -1.62
C ASP A 10 -3.99 -13.54 -0.33
N PRO A 11 -3.01 -13.47 0.59
CA PRO A 11 -3.24 -12.85 1.88
C PRO A 11 -3.44 -11.32 1.80
N LEU A 12 -2.84 -10.63 0.81
CA LEU A 12 -3.06 -9.20 0.62
C LEU A 12 -4.50 -8.93 0.20
N ASN A 13 -4.99 -9.67 -0.80
CA ASN A 13 -6.36 -9.58 -1.31
C ASN A 13 -7.40 -10.00 -0.26
N HIS A 14 -7.09 -11.01 0.57
CA HIS A 14 -7.95 -11.44 1.68
C HIS A 14 -8.28 -10.27 2.61
N TYR A 15 -7.24 -9.54 3.06
CA TYR A 15 -7.43 -8.38 3.95
C TYR A 15 -7.93 -7.13 3.24
N ALA A 16 -7.61 -6.94 1.95
CA ALA A 16 -8.20 -5.87 1.16
C ALA A 16 -9.73 -6.03 1.07
N CYS A 17 -10.23 -7.26 0.87
CA CYS A 17 -11.66 -7.54 0.88
C CYS A 17 -12.31 -7.26 2.24
N ASN A 18 -11.65 -7.59 3.34
CA ASN A 18 -12.15 -7.26 4.68
C ASN A 18 -12.25 -5.74 4.87
N THR A 19 -11.22 -4.99 4.46
CA THR A 19 -11.23 -3.52 4.52
C THR A 19 -12.39 -2.92 3.70
N ILE A 20 -12.65 -3.45 2.50
CA ILE A 20 -13.79 -3.02 1.67
C ILE A 20 -15.12 -3.36 2.36
N ALA A 21 -15.25 -4.55 2.95
CA ALA A 21 -16.44 -4.94 3.68
C ALA A 21 -16.70 -4.04 4.89
N ASP A 22 -15.65 -3.68 5.63
CA ASP A 22 -15.73 -2.78 6.79
C ASP A 22 -16.16 -1.37 6.36
N HIS A 23 -15.63 -0.89 5.23
CA HIS A 23 -16.06 0.36 4.63
C HIS A 23 -17.54 0.33 4.21
N HIS A 24 -17.99 -0.75 3.55
CA HIS A 24 -19.39 -0.92 3.18
C HIS A 24 -20.33 -0.91 4.40
N ARG A 25 -19.94 -1.59 5.49
CA ARG A 25 -20.70 -1.55 6.75
C ARG A 25 -20.74 -0.15 7.35
N THR A 26 -19.60 0.53 7.39
CA THR A 26 -19.51 1.93 7.85
C THR A 26 -20.42 2.86 7.04
N LEU A 27 -20.48 2.68 5.72
CA LEU A 27 -21.37 3.45 4.85
C LEU A 27 -22.85 3.16 5.13
N ALA A 28 -23.20 1.90 5.36
CA ALA A 28 -24.56 1.50 5.70
C ALA A 28 -24.99 2.04 7.07
N ASP A 29 -24.14 1.93 8.09
CA ASP A 29 -24.45 2.32 9.46
C ASP A 29 -24.53 3.84 9.62
N ASN A 30 -23.61 4.58 8.98
CA ASN A 30 -23.52 6.04 9.15
C ASN A 30 -24.37 6.83 8.15
N TYR A 31 -24.61 6.28 6.95
CA TYR A 31 -25.25 7.02 5.86
C TYR A 31 -26.44 6.29 5.21
N GLY A 32 -26.74 5.05 5.62
CA GLY A 32 -27.79 4.23 5.01
C GLY A 32 -27.44 3.70 3.62
N VAL A 33 -26.20 3.90 3.15
CA VAL A 33 -25.75 3.51 1.81
C VAL A 33 -25.39 2.03 1.80
N ARG A 34 -26.18 1.22 1.07
CA ARG A 34 -25.95 -0.21 0.93
C ARG A 34 -25.31 -0.52 -0.41
N LEU A 35 -24.02 -0.86 -0.37
CA LEU A 35 -23.31 -1.35 -1.53
C LEU A 35 -23.45 -2.88 -1.65
N PRO A 36 -23.28 -3.46 -2.86
CA PRO A 36 -23.22 -4.91 -3.03
C PRO A 36 -22.18 -5.57 -2.12
N ASP A 37 -22.42 -6.84 -1.81
CA ASP A 37 -21.47 -7.66 -1.05
C ASP A 37 -20.11 -7.67 -1.77
N PRO A 38 -18.99 -7.33 -1.10
CA PRO A 38 -17.67 -7.36 -1.71
C PRO A 38 -17.30 -8.70 -2.34
N THR A 39 -17.82 -9.81 -1.79
CA THR A 39 -17.60 -11.14 -2.32
C THR A 39 -18.37 -11.41 -3.62
N ALA A 40 -19.42 -10.63 -3.92
CA ALA A 40 -20.12 -10.70 -5.20
C ALA A 40 -19.26 -10.20 -6.37
N TYR A 41 -18.29 -9.30 -6.13
CA TYR A 41 -17.32 -8.86 -7.14
C TYR A 41 -16.26 -9.92 -7.47
N LEU A 42 -16.23 -11.04 -6.74
CA LEU A 42 -15.28 -12.14 -6.93
C LEU A 42 -15.81 -13.24 -7.85
N GLN A 43 -17.09 -13.17 -8.20
CA GLN A 43 -17.68 -14.04 -9.21
C GLN A 43 -17.39 -13.44 -10.59
N ASP A 44 -17.34 -14.27 -11.64
CA ASP A 44 -17.32 -13.80 -13.04
C ASP A 44 -18.59 -12.98 -13.30
N GLN A 45 -18.49 -11.68 -13.01
CA GLN A 45 -19.51 -10.71 -13.32
C GLN A 45 -19.26 -10.23 -14.75
N PRO A 46 -20.29 -10.12 -15.59
CA PRO A 46 -20.12 -9.45 -16.88
C PRO A 46 -19.56 -8.04 -16.62
N ALA A 47 -18.56 -7.64 -17.41
CA ALA A 47 -17.98 -6.29 -17.30
C ALA A 47 -19.11 -5.24 -17.29
N LEU A 48 -19.05 -4.32 -16.33
CA LEU A 48 -20.05 -3.25 -16.21
C LEU A 48 -20.20 -2.55 -17.57
N PRO A 49 -21.42 -2.36 -18.08
CA PRO A 49 -21.64 -1.69 -19.35
C PRO A 49 -21.08 -0.27 -19.27
N VAL A 50 -19.98 -0.02 -20.00
CA VAL A 50 -19.35 1.31 -20.03
C VAL A 50 -20.28 2.26 -20.81
N PRO A 51 -20.75 3.36 -20.21
CA PRO A 51 -21.62 4.31 -20.91
C PRO A 51 -20.96 4.83 -22.19
N LYS A 52 -21.69 4.79 -23.31
CA LYS A 52 -21.20 5.24 -24.64
C LYS A 52 -20.69 6.69 -24.66
N CYS A 53 -21.16 7.51 -23.71
CA CYS A 53 -20.84 8.93 -23.60
C CYS A 53 -19.54 9.23 -22.83
N ALA A 54 -18.98 8.24 -22.11
CA ALA A 54 -17.72 8.33 -21.37
C ALA A 54 -17.02 6.96 -21.37
N ALA A 55 -16.61 6.49 -22.55
CA ALA A 55 -16.19 5.12 -22.81
C ALA A 55 -14.82 4.71 -22.20
N LYS A 56 -14.30 5.43 -21.20
CA LYS A 56 -13.01 5.16 -20.57
C LYS A 56 -12.96 5.48 -19.08
N VAL A 57 -12.09 4.79 -18.37
CA VAL A 57 -11.77 4.98 -16.95
C VAL A 57 -10.62 5.97 -16.81
N GLY A 58 -10.72 6.95 -15.92
CA GLY A 58 -9.64 7.87 -15.59
C GLY A 58 -8.78 7.32 -14.45
N ILE A 59 -7.46 7.35 -14.58
CA ILE A 59 -6.53 6.96 -13.54
C ILE A 59 -5.71 8.18 -13.13
N ILE A 60 -5.78 8.55 -11.84
CA ILE A 60 -5.03 9.67 -11.29
C ILE A 60 -3.75 9.15 -10.64
N GLY A 61 -2.62 9.49 -11.26
CA GLY A 61 -1.26 9.13 -10.84
C GLY A 61 -0.65 7.97 -11.63
N GLY A 62 0.51 8.20 -12.23
CA GLY A 62 1.40 7.24 -12.88
C GLY A 62 2.40 6.58 -11.93
N GLY A 63 1.99 6.36 -10.68
CA GLY A 63 2.71 5.49 -9.74
C GLY A 63 2.44 4.01 -10.02
N ILE A 64 3.08 3.10 -9.26
CA ILE A 64 2.90 1.66 -9.47
C ILE A 64 1.46 1.19 -9.33
N GLY A 65 0.69 1.75 -8.38
CA GLY A 65 -0.72 1.41 -8.23
C GLY A 65 -1.54 1.79 -9.47
N GLY A 66 -1.34 3.00 -10.01
CA GLY A 66 -2.05 3.47 -11.20
C GLY A 66 -1.66 2.68 -12.45
N LEU A 67 -0.38 2.34 -12.61
CA LEU A 67 0.10 1.49 -13.70
C LEU A 67 -0.43 0.05 -13.60
N TYR A 68 -0.51 -0.51 -12.39
CA TYR A 68 -1.08 -1.84 -12.20
C TYR A 68 -2.59 -1.86 -12.46
N ALA A 69 -3.32 -0.82 -12.04
CA ALA A 69 -4.73 -0.65 -12.42
C ALA A 69 -4.91 -0.55 -13.94
N ALA A 70 -4.04 0.21 -14.62
CA ALA A 70 -4.03 0.31 -16.08
C ALA A 70 -3.79 -1.04 -16.75
N LEU A 71 -2.83 -1.83 -16.25
CA LEU A 71 -2.57 -3.19 -16.73
C LEU A 71 -3.85 -4.05 -16.64
N LEU A 72 -4.51 -4.06 -15.48
CA LEU A 72 -5.73 -4.86 -15.28
C LEU A 72 -6.87 -4.41 -16.20
N LEU A 73 -7.10 -3.09 -16.36
CA LEU A 73 -8.09 -2.57 -17.28
C LEU A 73 -7.78 -2.94 -18.74
N GLN A 74 -6.51 -2.84 -19.13
CA GLN A 74 -6.04 -3.20 -20.48
C GLN A 74 -6.30 -4.67 -20.79
N GLU A 75 -5.99 -5.57 -19.85
CA GLU A 75 -6.21 -7.01 -20.02
C GLU A 75 -7.69 -7.39 -20.17
N GLN A 76 -8.58 -6.59 -19.58
CA GLN A 76 -10.03 -6.74 -19.73
C GLN A 76 -10.59 -5.97 -20.95
N GLY A 77 -9.74 -5.31 -21.74
CA GLY A 77 -10.16 -4.51 -22.89
C GLY A 77 -10.96 -3.25 -22.51
N ILE A 78 -10.87 -2.81 -21.26
CA ILE A 78 -11.54 -1.61 -20.77
C ILE A 78 -10.67 -0.38 -21.08
N PRO A 79 -11.15 0.59 -21.88
CA PRO A 79 -10.34 1.76 -22.21
C PRO A 79 -10.04 2.62 -20.98
N TYR A 80 -8.85 3.20 -20.91
CA TYR A 80 -8.41 4.04 -19.79
C TYR A 80 -7.53 5.20 -20.23
N GLU A 81 -7.35 6.17 -19.34
CA GLU A 81 -6.30 7.20 -19.44
C GLU A 81 -5.60 7.39 -18.10
N ILE A 82 -4.29 7.58 -18.12
CA ILE A 82 -3.49 7.88 -16.92
C ILE A 82 -3.10 9.35 -16.95
N LEU A 83 -3.43 10.10 -15.90
CA LEU A 83 -3.04 11.49 -15.69
C LEU A 83 -1.94 11.55 -14.62
N GLU A 84 -0.73 11.93 -15.01
CA GLU A 84 0.42 12.02 -14.11
C GLU A 84 0.88 13.48 -13.97
N ALA A 85 0.93 13.97 -12.73
CA ALA A 85 1.26 15.36 -12.45
C ALA A 85 2.75 15.69 -12.72
N SER A 86 3.64 14.71 -12.57
CA SER A 86 5.09 14.82 -12.79
C SER A 86 5.45 14.63 -14.27
N PRO A 87 6.63 15.10 -14.71
CA PRO A 87 7.22 14.65 -15.98
C PRO A 87 7.78 13.21 -15.92
N ARG A 88 7.72 12.55 -14.75
CA ARG A 88 8.34 11.23 -14.51
C ARG A 88 7.31 10.21 -14.07
N LEU A 89 7.46 8.99 -14.59
CA LEU A 89 6.70 7.82 -14.14
C LEU A 89 7.27 7.20 -12.85
N GLY A 90 6.41 6.59 -12.05
CA GLY A 90 6.79 5.70 -10.95
C GLY A 90 6.46 6.19 -9.55
N GLY A 91 6.17 7.48 -9.37
CA GLY A 91 5.81 8.04 -8.06
C GLY A 91 6.88 7.75 -7.01
N ARG A 92 6.52 7.02 -5.95
CA ARG A 92 7.42 6.63 -4.85
C ARG A 92 8.45 5.55 -5.24
N LEU A 93 8.34 4.93 -6.40
CA LEU A 93 9.46 4.17 -6.98
C LEU A 93 10.38 5.15 -7.70
N PHE A 94 11.48 5.47 -7.04
CA PHE A 94 12.41 6.47 -7.52
C PHE A 94 13.84 6.13 -7.15
N THR A 95 14.64 5.92 -8.19
CA THR A 95 16.08 5.74 -8.13
C THR A 95 16.78 7.07 -8.46
N HIS A 96 17.55 7.59 -7.51
CA HIS A 96 18.44 8.72 -7.75
C HIS A 96 19.80 8.23 -8.24
N ARG A 97 20.33 8.85 -9.30
CA ARG A 97 21.64 8.50 -9.89
C ARG A 97 22.62 9.64 -9.69
N MET A 98 23.81 9.29 -9.23
CA MET A 98 24.89 10.26 -8.97
C MET A 98 25.81 10.42 -10.19
N GLY A 99 25.81 9.45 -11.12
CA GLY A 99 26.56 9.49 -12.36
C GLY A 99 26.22 8.31 -13.29
N ASP A 100 27.00 8.14 -14.34
CA ASP A 100 26.77 7.12 -15.39
C ASP A 100 27.41 5.75 -15.07
N ARG A 101 28.14 5.64 -13.96
CA ARG A 101 28.81 4.40 -13.58
C ARG A 101 27.79 3.31 -13.25
N PRO A 102 28.07 2.03 -13.62
CA PRO A 102 27.25 0.91 -13.19
C PRO A 102 27.15 0.89 -11.66
N ASN A 103 25.91 0.82 -11.15
CA ASN A 103 25.60 0.84 -9.71
C ASN A 103 25.85 2.18 -8.97
N ASP A 104 26.04 3.30 -9.69
CA ASP A 104 26.21 4.63 -9.09
C ASP A 104 24.85 5.31 -8.80
N TYR A 105 24.04 4.63 -7.99
CA TYR A 105 22.68 5.03 -7.67
C TYR A 105 22.27 4.57 -6.27
N TYR A 106 21.20 5.18 -5.75
CA TYR A 106 20.43 4.64 -4.64
C TYR A 106 18.93 4.81 -4.88
N ASP A 107 18.14 3.96 -4.24
CA ASP A 107 16.69 4.09 -4.25
C ASP A 107 16.24 5.04 -3.14
N VAL A 108 15.55 6.12 -3.53
CA VAL A 108 14.96 7.10 -2.62
C VAL A 108 13.70 6.54 -1.96
N GLY A 109 12.97 5.66 -2.67
CA GLY A 109 11.76 5.03 -2.18
C GLY A 109 11.93 3.53 -1.95
N ALA A 110 11.08 2.70 -2.57
CA ALA A 110 11.20 1.26 -2.39
C ALA A 110 12.55 0.76 -2.90
N MET A 111 13.21 -0.12 -2.14
CA MET A 111 14.57 -0.59 -2.46
C MET A 111 14.77 -2.09 -2.25
N ARG A 112 13.87 -2.71 -1.49
CA ARG A 112 13.97 -4.11 -1.06
C ARG A 112 12.60 -4.74 -1.04
N PHE A 113 12.53 -5.98 -1.51
CA PHE A 113 11.28 -6.71 -1.76
C PHE A 113 11.38 -8.09 -1.08
N PRO A 114 10.64 -8.34 0.01
CA PRO A 114 10.68 -9.63 0.70
C PRO A 114 9.86 -10.67 -0.07
N ASN A 115 10.49 -11.75 -0.53
CA ASN A 115 9.78 -12.84 -1.20
C ASN A 115 9.01 -13.67 -0.16
N THR A 116 7.72 -13.37 -0.01
CA THR A 116 6.79 -13.90 1.00
C THR A 116 5.42 -14.10 0.37
N GLU A 117 4.53 -14.86 1.02
CA GLU A 117 3.16 -15.10 0.52
C GLU A 117 2.40 -13.78 0.26
N VAL A 118 2.59 -12.76 1.11
CA VAL A 118 1.97 -11.43 0.95
C VAL A 118 2.51 -10.64 -0.24
N MET A 119 3.75 -10.88 -0.63
CA MET A 119 4.38 -10.17 -1.74
C MET A 119 4.32 -10.96 -3.05
N GLN A 120 3.71 -12.13 -3.07
CA GLN A 120 3.65 -13.00 -4.25
C GLN A 120 3.06 -12.29 -5.48
N PRO A 121 1.97 -11.48 -5.38
CA PRO A 121 1.45 -10.75 -6.54
C PRO A 121 2.48 -9.81 -7.19
N LEU A 122 3.39 -9.23 -6.40
CA LEU A 122 4.47 -8.40 -6.91
C LEU A 122 5.52 -9.22 -7.66
N PHE A 123 5.87 -10.40 -7.16
CA PHE A 123 6.82 -11.29 -7.83
C PHE A 123 6.24 -11.93 -9.10
N ASP A 124 4.94 -12.21 -9.12
CA ASP A 124 4.22 -12.63 -10.32
C ASP A 124 4.26 -11.52 -11.37
N LEU A 125 4.06 -10.26 -10.96
CA LEU A 125 4.25 -9.11 -11.85
C LEU A 125 5.69 -9.01 -12.37
N PHE A 126 6.71 -9.21 -11.51
CA PHE A 126 8.10 -9.19 -11.95
C PHE A 126 8.36 -10.26 -13.02
N ALA A 127 7.87 -11.49 -12.80
CA ALA A 127 7.98 -12.57 -13.77
C ALA A 127 7.25 -12.23 -15.09
N LYS A 128 6.02 -11.72 -15.00
CA LYS A 128 5.18 -11.37 -16.15
C LYS A 128 5.83 -10.35 -17.06
N ILE A 129 6.47 -9.32 -16.50
CA ILE A 129 7.12 -8.25 -17.28
C ILE A 129 8.61 -8.51 -17.56
N GLY A 130 9.14 -9.67 -17.13
CA GLY A 130 10.55 -10.02 -17.30
C GLY A 130 11.52 -9.18 -16.44
N LEU A 131 11.04 -8.59 -15.34
CA LEU A 131 11.87 -7.81 -14.43
C LEU A 131 12.79 -8.74 -13.63
N ARG A 132 14.09 -8.45 -13.65
CA ARG A 132 15.09 -9.27 -12.97
C ARG A 132 15.37 -8.75 -11.56
N THR A 133 15.59 -9.67 -10.63
CA THR A 133 15.96 -9.37 -9.25
C THR A 133 17.28 -9.99 -8.84
N GLY A 134 18.00 -9.32 -7.95
CA GLY A 134 19.19 -9.82 -7.26
C GLY A 134 18.94 -10.03 -5.78
N GLN A 135 19.94 -10.56 -5.07
CA GLN A 135 19.84 -10.84 -3.63
C GLN A 135 20.18 -9.61 -2.78
N TYR A 136 19.22 -9.15 -1.98
CA TYR A 136 19.40 -8.07 -1.03
C TYR A 136 19.86 -8.63 0.33
N LEU A 137 20.96 -8.10 0.87
CA LEU A 137 21.51 -8.56 2.14
C LEU A 137 20.91 -7.77 3.30
N PHE A 138 19.77 -8.24 3.83
CA PHE A 138 19.08 -7.57 4.95
C PHE A 138 19.86 -7.67 6.28
N LYS A 139 20.51 -8.81 6.53
CA LYS A 139 21.41 -9.01 7.67
C LYS A 139 22.83 -9.16 7.17
N ASP A 140 23.77 -8.53 7.86
CA ASP A 140 25.19 -8.73 7.61
C ASP A 140 25.58 -10.18 7.94
N ARG A 141 26.04 -10.89 6.91
CA ARG A 141 26.45 -12.30 7.00
C ARG A 141 27.69 -12.51 7.87
N ARG A 142 28.51 -11.47 8.06
CA ARG A 142 29.72 -11.53 8.89
C ARG A 142 29.49 -11.04 10.32
N GLY A 143 28.29 -10.55 10.64
CA GLY A 143 27.94 -10.08 11.98
C GLY A 143 28.76 -8.88 12.46
N ASN A 144 29.29 -8.06 11.54
CA ASN A 144 30.14 -6.91 11.84
C ASN A 144 29.39 -5.57 11.84
N SER A 145 28.12 -5.55 11.43
CA SER A 145 27.27 -4.34 11.58
C SER A 145 27.24 -3.89 13.05
N ALA A 146 27.44 -2.59 13.25
CA ALA A 146 27.43 -1.98 14.57
C ALA A 146 26.05 -1.44 14.95
N LEU A 147 25.77 -1.45 16.25
CA LEU A 147 24.75 -0.66 16.93
C LEU A 147 25.49 0.40 17.74
N LEU A 148 25.03 1.66 17.69
CA LEU A 148 25.57 2.75 18.48
C LEU A 148 24.41 3.46 19.17
N PHE A 149 24.30 3.28 20.48
CA PHE A 149 23.29 3.92 21.32
C PHE A 149 23.97 4.41 22.60
N ASN A 150 23.61 5.61 23.06
CA ASN A 150 24.16 6.21 24.29
C ASN A 150 25.70 6.21 24.31
N ASP A 151 26.33 6.56 23.18
CA ASP A 151 27.79 6.52 22.97
C ASP A 151 28.47 5.15 23.17
N VAL A 152 27.68 4.09 23.32
CA VAL A 152 28.17 2.72 23.45
C VAL A 152 28.00 1.98 22.13
N GLN A 153 29.13 1.60 21.52
CA GLN A 153 29.14 0.77 20.32
C GLN A 153 29.17 -0.73 20.67
N ARG A 154 28.31 -1.51 20.01
CA ARG A 154 28.28 -2.98 20.07
C ARG A 154 28.10 -3.57 18.68
N LYS A 155 28.48 -4.83 18.45
CA LYS A 155 28.08 -5.52 17.22
C LYS A 155 26.62 -5.96 17.36
N ARG A 156 25.88 -5.93 16.26
CA ARG A 156 24.51 -6.47 16.21
C ARG A 156 24.45 -7.96 16.55
N ALA A 157 25.56 -8.68 16.40
CA ALA A 157 25.68 -10.10 16.73
C ALA A 157 25.94 -10.38 18.23
N ASP A 158 26.12 -9.37 19.09
CA ASP A 158 26.54 -9.54 20.50
C ASP A 158 25.39 -9.96 21.45
N GLY A 159 24.58 -10.94 21.03
CA GLY A 159 23.46 -11.48 21.81
C GLY A 159 22.24 -10.55 21.91
N PRO A 160 21.29 -10.82 22.84
CA PRO A 160 20.08 -10.00 22.97
C PRO A 160 20.43 -8.56 23.37
N VAL A 161 19.71 -7.59 22.84
CA VAL A 161 19.90 -6.17 23.12
C VAL A 161 19.16 -5.84 24.41
N THR A 162 19.92 -5.52 25.47
CA THR A 162 19.37 -5.16 26.80
C THR A 162 19.77 -3.73 27.18
N PRO A 163 19.04 -3.06 28.08
CA PRO A 163 19.34 -1.68 28.48
C PRO A 163 20.76 -1.54 29.05
N GLN A 164 21.21 -2.50 29.86
CA GLN A 164 22.51 -2.47 30.54
C GLN A 164 23.69 -2.55 29.56
N LYS A 165 23.52 -3.16 28.38
CA LYS A 165 24.59 -3.23 27.37
C LYS A 165 24.94 -1.88 26.75
N PHE A 166 24.05 -0.91 26.87
CA PHE A 166 24.14 0.44 26.33
C PHE A 166 24.02 1.51 27.43
N ASP A 167 24.25 1.15 28.70
CA ASP A 167 24.17 2.06 29.86
C ASP A 167 22.85 2.85 29.98
N ILE A 168 21.75 2.25 29.52
CA ILE A 168 20.40 2.84 29.59
C ILE A 168 19.85 2.60 31.00
N THR A 169 19.42 3.68 31.64
CA THR A 169 18.85 3.67 33.01
C THR A 169 17.33 3.84 32.98
N GLY A 170 16.66 3.55 34.11
CA GLY A 170 15.20 3.72 34.25
C GLY A 170 14.36 2.53 33.77
N VAL A 171 14.91 1.64 32.94
CA VAL A 171 14.25 0.38 32.55
C VAL A 171 14.46 -0.67 33.65
N PRO A 172 13.40 -1.21 34.28
CA PRO A 172 13.54 -2.26 35.29
C PRO A 172 14.19 -3.52 34.69
N PRO A 173 15.26 -4.08 35.31
CA PRO A 173 15.92 -5.28 34.79
C PRO A 173 14.98 -6.48 34.67
N GLU A 174 14.12 -6.70 35.66
CA GLU A 174 13.07 -7.72 35.64
C GLU A 174 11.70 -7.04 35.83
N PRO A 175 10.65 -7.51 35.13
CA PRO A 175 10.65 -8.58 34.13
C PRO A 175 11.05 -8.12 32.70
N TYR A 176 11.39 -6.83 32.51
CA TYR A 176 11.44 -6.22 31.17
C TYR A 176 12.85 -6.16 30.55
N GLY A 177 13.83 -5.57 31.23
CA GLY A 177 15.13 -5.23 30.65
C GLY A 177 15.95 -6.46 30.22
N ASN A 178 16.01 -7.48 31.08
CA ASN A 178 16.72 -8.74 30.84
C ASN A 178 16.04 -9.61 29.78
N LEU A 179 14.72 -9.42 29.58
CA LEU A 179 13.94 -10.11 28.57
C LEU A 179 14.37 -9.70 27.14
N GLY A 180 14.89 -8.48 26.97
CA GLY A 180 15.29 -7.92 25.67
C GLY A 180 14.11 -7.29 24.92
N TRP A 181 14.36 -6.22 24.15
CA TRP A 181 13.28 -5.48 23.49
C TRP A 181 12.52 -6.37 22.51
N GLU A 182 13.19 -7.30 21.82
CA GLU A 182 12.58 -8.17 20.83
C GLU A 182 11.42 -8.99 21.42
N LYS A 183 11.62 -9.53 22.63
CA LYS A 183 10.62 -10.34 23.32
C LYS A 183 9.51 -9.50 23.94
N ASN A 184 9.83 -8.29 24.43
CA ASN A 184 8.81 -7.36 24.91
C ASN A 184 7.87 -6.95 23.76
N VAL A 185 8.42 -6.63 22.59
CA VAL A 185 7.64 -6.29 21.39
C VAL A 185 6.86 -7.51 20.86
N ALA A 186 7.49 -8.69 20.83
CA ALA A 186 6.84 -9.93 20.41
C ALA A 186 5.61 -10.26 21.27
N ASN A 187 5.66 -10.07 22.59
CA ASN A 187 4.52 -10.27 23.49
C ASN A 187 3.29 -9.42 23.11
N VAL A 188 3.52 -8.24 22.51
CA VAL A 188 2.46 -7.32 22.09
C VAL A 188 1.98 -7.64 20.67
N VAL A 189 2.92 -7.92 19.75
CA VAL A 189 2.64 -8.01 18.31
C VAL A 189 2.23 -9.42 17.87
N GLU A 190 2.88 -10.46 18.40
CA GLU A 190 2.65 -11.84 17.96
C GLU A 190 1.22 -12.34 18.17
N PRO A 191 0.50 -11.98 19.27
CA PRO A 191 -0.89 -12.38 19.43
C PRO A 191 -1.79 -11.95 18.27
N PHE A 192 -1.56 -10.75 17.71
CA PHE A 192 -2.32 -10.26 16.57
C PHE A 192 -1.84 -10.87 15.26
N SER A 193 -0.53 -10.86 15.01
CA SER A 193 0.02 -11.35 13.74
C SER A 193 -0.28 -12.84 13.53
N LYS A 194 -0.17 -13.68 14.57
CA LYS A 194 -0.54 -15.11 14.51
C LYS A 194 -2.01 -15.32 14.19
N ARG A 195 -2.90 -14.49 14.72
CA ARG A 195 -4.34 -14.55 14.41
C ARG A 195 -4.60 -14.19 12.95
N LEU A 196 -3.93 -13.16 12.41
CA LEU A 196 -4.04 -12.81 10.99
C LEU A 196 -3.46 -13.92 10.08
N ILE A 197 -2.35 -14.54 10.45
CA ILE A 197 -1.84 -15.68 9.67
C ILE A 197 -2.84 -16.86 9.73
N HIS A 198 -3.46 -17.11 10.89
CA HIS A 198 -4.47 -18.14 11.06
C HIS A 198 -5.73 -17.89 10.23
N ASP A 199 -6.25 -16.66 10.24
CA ASP A 199 -7.38 -16.21 9.44
C ASP A 199 -7.16 -16.50 7.96
N PHE A 200 -6.01 -16.08 7.41
CA PHE A 200 -5.68 -16.37 6.01
C PHE A 200 -5.67 -17.88 5.72
N ARG A 201 -4.99 -18.66 6.55
CA ARG A 201 -4.88 -20.13 6.39
C ARG A 201 -6.22 -20.85 6.47
N THR A 202 -7.17 -20.30 7.23
CA THR A 202 -8.49 -20.90 7.47
C THR A 202 -9.59 -20.21 6.68
N LYS A 203 -9.26 -19.19 5.89
CA LYS A 203 -10.20 -18.30 5.18
C LYS A 203 -11.21 -17.62 6.12
N GLY A 204 -10.80 -17.37 7.37
CA GLY A 204 -11.55 -16.66 8.41
C GLY A 204 -11.20 -15.18 8.52
N ASP A 205 -11.87 -14.49 9.43
CA ASP A 205 -11.79 -13.04 9.68
C ASP A 205 -11.76 -12.68 11.18
N ARG A 206 -11.73 -13.68 12.06
CA ARG A 206 -11.81 -13.48 13.50
C ARG A 206 -10.61 -12.72 14.07
N GLY A 207 -9.42 -13.02 13.57
CA GLY A 207 -8.20 -12.27 13.86
C GLY A 207 -8.26 -10.82 13.36
N TRP A 208 -8.84 -10.59 12.18
CA TRP A 208 -9.09 -9.25 11.66
C TRP A 208 -10.04 -8.45 12.55
N GLU A 209 -11.16 -9.03 12.99
CA GLU A 209 -12.07 -8.39 13.94
C GLU A 209 -11.37 -7.99 15.23
N VAL A 210 -10.56 -8.89 15.80
CA VAL A 210 -9.77 -8.60 17.01
C VAL A 210 -8.77 -7.47 16.72
N MET A 211 -8.10 -7.47 15.57
CA MET A 211 -7.16 -6.41 15.21
C MET A 211 -7.86 -5.05 15.11
N MET A 212 -9.00 -4.98 14.41
CA MET A 212 -9.75 -3.74 14.22
C MET A 212 -10.39 -3.22 15.51
N ASP A 213 -10.75 -4.09 16.46
CA ASP A 213 -11.21 -3.69 17.79
C ASP A 213 -10.16 -2.89 18.59
N TYR A 214 -8.87 -3.15 18.34
CA TYR A 214 -7.75 -2.45 18.98
C TYR A 214 -7.07 -1.41 18.07
N ASP A 215 -7.52 -1.22 16.83
CA ASP A 215 -6.99 -0.20 15.91
C ASP A 215 -7.15 1.23 16.46
N LYS A 216 -8.14 1.44 17.34
CA LYS A 216 -8.35 2.67 18.10
C LYS A 216 -7.18 3.06 19.02
N TYR A 217 -6.25 2.15 19.31
CA TYR A 217 -5.07 2.42 20.13
C TYR A 217 -3.83 2.64 19.27
N SER A 218 -3.00 3.59 19.68
CA SER A 218 -1.60 3.56 19.26
C SER A 218 -0.86 2.39 19.92
N MET A 219 0.27 1.97 19.35
CA MET A 219 1.13 0.94 19.98
C MET A 219 1.49 1.33 21.42
N ARG A 220 1.85 2.60 21.66
CA ARG A 220 2.15 3.15 22.99
C ARG A 220 0.96 3.07 23.93
N ALA A 221 -0.22 3.51 23.48
CA ALA A 221 -1.44 3.47 24.29
C ALA A 221 -1.86 2.03 24.62
N TYR A 222 -1.66 1.09 23.69
CA TYR A 222 -1.91 -0.33 23.91
C TYR A 222 -0.99 -0.91 24.99
N MET A 223 0.32 -0.62 24.90
CA MET A 223 1.32 -1.13 25.84
C MET A 223 1.20 -0.53 27.25
N ALA A 224 1.11 0.80 27.36
CA ALA A 224 1.17 1.50 28.65
C ALA A 224 -0.19 1.76 29.28
N GLY A 225 -1.28 1.61 28.52
CA GLY A 225 -2.62 1.93 28.99
C GLY A 225 -3.12 0.91 30.02
N ASN A 226 -3.69 1.40 31.13
CA ASN A 226 -4.53 0.60 32.01
C ASN A 226 -5.91 0.39 31.35
N ARG A 227 -5.94 -0.44 30.31
CA ARG A 227 -7.07 -0.58 29.40
C ARG A 227 -8.21 -1.38 30.04
N SER A 228 -9.44 -0.87 29.93
CA SER A 228 -10.64 -1.56 30.42
C SER A 228 -11.03 -2.77 29.57
N ASP A 229 -10.54 -2.86 28.33
CA ASP A 229 -10.79 -3.96 27.40
C ASP A 229 -9.66 -5.01 27.36
N LYS A 230 -8.77 -5.02 28.37
CA LYS A 230 -7.66 -5.97 28.45
C LYS A 230 -8.09 -7.44 28.50
N ASP A 231 -9.27 -7.70 29.09
CA ASP A 231 -9.83 -9.05 29.27
C ASP A 231 -10.89 -9.39 28.19
N LYS A 232 -11.05 -8.54 27.16
CA LYS A 232 -12.03 -8.77 26.08
C LYS A 232 -11.70 -10.03 25.27
N TYR A 233 -10.42 -10.32 25.08
CA TYR A 233 -9.94 -11.46 24.32
C TYR A 233 -8.75 -12.13 25.00
N ASP A 234 -8.77 -13.46 25.03
CA ASP A 234 -7.72 -14.25 25.65
C ASP A 234 -6.41 -14.21 24.85
N GLY A 235 -5.29 -14.38 25.55
CA GLY A 235 -3.98 -14.59 24.93
C GLY A 235 -3.40 -13.38 24.21
N LEU A 236 -3.82 -12.17 24.56
CA LEU A 236 -3.23 -10.92 24.05
C LEU A 236 -2.04 -10.40 24.88
N ASP A 237 -1.71 -11.10 25.98
CA ASP A 237 -0.57 -10.83 26.87
C ASP A 237 -0.04 -12.14 27.46
N GLU A 238 0.60 -12.99 26.65
CA GLU A 238 1.05 -14.32 27.08
C GLU A 238 2.05 -14.26 28.25
N LEU A 239 2.85 -13.20 28.34
CA LEU A 239 3.85 -13.01 29.38
C LEU A 239 3.33 -12.26 30.63
N ASN A 240 2.07 -11.82 30.63
CA ASN A 240 1.46 -11.02 31.70
C ASN A 240 2.30 -9.77 32.07
N LEU A 241 2.69 -9.01 31.06
CA LEU A 241 3.59 -7.86 31.20
C LEU A 241 2.87 -6.51 31.11
N MET A 242 1.60 -6.48 30.69
CA MET A 242 0.83 -5.25 30.55
C MET A 242 0.12 -4.84 31.86
N PRO A 243 0.01 -3.53 32.15
CA PRO A 243 0.55 -2.41 31.39
C PRO A 243 2.08 -2.26 31.57
N TYR A 244 2.77 -1.91 30.49
CA TYR A 244 4.20 -1.63 30.49
C TYR A 244 4.51 -0.23 31.08
N PRO A 245 5.56 -0.08 31.91
CA PRO A 245 6.11 1.23 32.26
C PRO A 245 6.54 2.02 31.02
N LEU A 246 6.36 3.35 31.01
CA LEU A 246 6.65 4.19 29.84
C LEU A 246 8.12 4.13 29.41
N GLU A 247 9.03 3.93 30.36
CA GLU A 247 10.46 3.77 30.17
C GLU A 247 10.78 2.51 29.36
N VAL A 248 10.02 1.42 29.61
CA VAL A 248 10.12 0.18 28.82
C VAL A 248 9.57 0.42 27.42
N VAL A 249 8.43 1.11 27.29
CA VAL A 249 7.83 1.41 25.98
C VAL A 249 8.75 2.28 25.12
N ASN A 250 9.33 3.33 25.69
CA ASN A 250 10.29 4.22 25.01
C ASN A 250 11.56 3.48 24.59
N TRP A 251 12.06 2.59 25.46
CA TRP A 251 13.20 1.75 25.14
C TRP A 251 12.89 0.77 24.00
N CYS A 252 11.73 0.10 24.04
CA CYS A 252 11.29 -0.79 22.96
C CYS A 252 11.18 -0.05 21.63
N GLU A 253 10.50 1.11 21.60
CA GLU A 253 10.38 1.93 20.40
C GLU A 253 11.75 2.28 19.82
N THR A 254 12.70 2.72 20.66
CA THR A 254 14.04 3.14 20.24
C THR A 254 14.83 2.04 19.52
N PHE A 255 14.66 0.79 19.92
CA PHE A 255 15.40 -0.35 19.36
C PHE A 255 14.64 -1.12 18.27
N ASP A 256 13.31 -1.01 18.25
CA ASP A 256 12.45 -1.63 17.26
C ASP A 256 12.23 -0.74 16.02
N LYS A 257 11.92 0.54 16.23
CA LYS A 257 11.37 1.46 15.22
C LYS A 257 12.00 2.86 15.26
N SER A 258 11.50 3.71 14.37
CA SER A 258 11.81 5.15 14.35
C SER A 258 11.08 5.89 15.46
N SER A 259 11.65 7.01 15.90
CA SER A 259 11.03 7.89 16.89
C SER A 259 9.62 8.34 16.49
N GLY A 260 8.66 8.21 17.40
CA GLY A 260 7.25 8.53 17.20
C GLY A 260 6.46 7.44 16.46
N TRP A 261 7.08 6.31 16.12
CA TRP A 261 6.36 5.19 15.50
C TRP A 261 5.31 4.62 16.43
N TYR A 262 5.61 4.52 17.73
CA TYR A 262 4.68 3.90 18.69
C TYR A 262 3.45 4.77 18.97
N ASP A 263 3.47 6.03 18.54
CA ASP A 263 2.31 6.93 18.62
C ASP A 263 1.34 6.78 17.43
N ARG A 264 1.67 5.91 16.46
CA ARG A 264 0.75 5.46 15.39
C ARG A 264 -0.08 4.26 15.83
N ALA A 265 -1.09 3.92 15.04
CA ALA A 265 -1.99 2.78 15.28
C ALA A 265 -1.21 1.48 15.55
N LEU A 266 -1.70 0.69 16.50
CA LEU A 266 -1.16 -0.63 16.81
C LEU A 266 -1.14 -1.53 15.58
N SER A 267 -2.21 -1.48 14.78
CA SER A 267 -2.37 -2.24 13.54
C SER A 267 -1.19 -2.04 12.59
N GLU A 268 -0.70 -0.81 12.42
CA GLU A 268 0.46 -0.51 11.56
C GLU A 268 1.72 -1.23 12.03
N THR A 269 1.93 -1.34 13.35
CA THR A 269 3.08 -2.07 13.91
C THR A 269 2.94 -3.58 13.69
N VAL A 270 1.72 -4.12 13.81
CA VAL A 270 1.43 -5.53 13.56
C VAL A 270 1.58 -5.89 12.07
N LEU A 271 1.00 -5.07 11.18
CA LEU A 271 1.07 -5.28 9.74
C LEU A 271 2.51 -5.11 9.22
N GLU A 272 3.28 -4.18 9.78
CA GLU A 272 4.70 -4.07 9.45
C GLU A 272 5.45 -5.32 9.89
N ALA A 273 5.20 -5.86 11.08
CA ALA A 273 5.84 -7.10 11.52
C ALA A 273 5.56 -8.27 10.56
N LEU A 274 4.34 -8.39 10.03
CA LEU A 274 3.99 -9.38 9.00
C LEU A 274 4.78 -9.20 7.70
N ALA A 275 5.09 -7.96 7.32
CA ALA A 275 5.93 -7.68 6.14
C ALA A 275 7.41 -8.09 6.33
N PHE A 276 7.89 -8.17 7.58
CA PHE A 276 9.25 -8.59 7.92
C PHE A 276 9.33 -10.03 8.47
N SER A 277 8.19 -10.69 8.71
CA SER A 277 8.09 -12.10 9.12
C SER A 277 6.64 -12.59 8.99
N TRP A 278 6.36 -13.41 7.96
CA TRP A 278 5.02 -13.96 7.74
C TRP A 278 4.76 -15.29 8.45
N ASP A 279 5.68 -16.26 8.37
CA ASP A 279 5.50 -17.60 8.95
C ASP A 279 6.68 -18.02 9.84
N GLY A 280 7.49 -17.04 10.25
CA GLY A 280 8.72 -17.24 11.01
C GLY A 280 9.88 -17.81 10.19
N LYS A 281 9.70 -18.07 8.89
CA LYS A 281 10.81 -18.53 8.03
C LYS A 281 11.73 -17.35 7.66
N PRO A 282 13.03 -17.64 7.42
CA PRO A 282 13.93 -16.63 6.87
C PRO A 282 13.43 -16.08 5.55
N ILE A 283 13.38 -14.75 5.43
CA ILE A 283 12.93 -14.06 4.21
C ILE A 283 14.04 -14.00 3.17
N ASP A 284 13.70 -14.37 1.93
CA ASP A 284 14.53 -14.19 0.74
C ASP A 284 14.34 -12.76 0.18
N TRP A 285 15.14 -11.82 0.67
CA TRP A 285 15.06 -10.41 0.29
C TRP A 285 15.66 -10.15 -1.09
N LYS A 286 14.92 -9.43 -1.93
CA LYS A 286 15.31 -9.08 -3.29
C LYS A 286 15.50 -7.58 -3.48
N TYR A 287 16.29 -7.22 -4.49
CA TYR A 287 16.31 -5.88 -5.08
C TYR A 287 16.23 -5.98 -6.60
N ILE A 288 15.84 -4.90 -7.27
CA ILE A 288 15.72 -4.88 -8.74
C ILE A 288 17.11 -4.63 -9.34
N VAL A 289 17.59 -5.57 -10.17
CA VAL A 289 18.91 -5.49 -10.80
C VAL A 289 18.85 -4.81 -12.16
N SER A 290 20.02 -4.33 -12.58
CA SER A 290 20.31 -3.92 -13.94
C SER A 290 20.15 -5.08 -14.91
N VAL A 291 19.45 -4.88 -16.03
CA VAL A 291 19.51 -5.81 -17.17
C VAL A 291 20.78 -5.49 -17.98
N PRO A 292 21.66 -6.47 -18.27
CA PRO A 292 22.77 -6.25 -19.19
C PRO A 292 22.25 -5.94 -20.60
N LEU A 293 22.87 -4.96 -21.27
CA LEU A 293 22.51 -4.46 -22.61
C LEU A 293 22.46 -5.53 -23.73
N ALA A 294 23.02 -6.72 -23.49
CA ALA A 294 23.34 -7.71 -24.53
C ALA A 294 22.18 -8.62 -24.99
N LEU A 295 20.93 -8.38 -24.56
CA LEU A 295 19.77 -9.21 -24.93
C LEU A 295 18.66 -8.44 -25.68
N HIS A 296 18.90 -7.20 -26.12
CA HIS A 296 17.90 -6.41 -26.85
C HIS A 296 18.36 -6.11 -28.29
N PRO A 297 17.75 -6.72 -29.34
CA PRO A 297 18.16 -6.54 -30.73
C PRO A 297 17.61 -5.26 -31.40
N SER A 298 17.28 -4.23 -30.63
CA SER A 298 16.71 -2.97 -31.18
C SER A 298 17.54 -1.79 -30.70
N ALA A 299 18.48 -1.38 -31.54
CA ALA A 299 19.47 -0.34 -31.33
C ALA A 299 18.88 1.09 -31.38
N LEU A 300 17.88 1.39 -30.54
CA LEU A 300 17.35 2.74 -30.38
C LEU A 300 17.17 3.21 -28.92
N LEU A 301 17.76 2.51 -27.95
CA LEU A 301 17.83 2.94 -26.54
C LEU A 301 19.27 2.86 -26.01
N LEU A 302 20.21 3.50 -26.71
CA LEU A 302 21.59 3.72 -26.25
C LEU A 302 21.64 4.78 -25.14
N THR A 303 21.10 4.47 -23.94
CA THR A 303 21.34 5.19 -22.65
C THR A 303 20.59 4.63 -21.42
N ALA A 304 19.92 3.46 -21.47
CA ALA A 304 19.13 3.00 -20.31
C ALA A 304 20.02 2.63 -19.10
N PRO A 305 19.91 3.33 -17.96
CA PRO A 305 20.84 3.15 -16.87
C PRO A 305 20.47 1.94 -16.01
N SER A 306 21.50 1.17 -15.73
CA SER A 306 21.59 -0.04 -14.93
C SER A 306 21.00 0.09 -13.51
N GLY A 307 19.90 -0.63 -13.21
CA GLY A 307 19.45 -1.05 -11.86
C GLY A 307 18.55 -0.08 -11.10
N GLY A 308 17.95 -0.52 -9.99
CA GLY A 308 17.13 0.31 -9.09
C GLY A 308 15.61 0.22 -9.30
N SER A 309 14.84 0.66 -8.32
CA SER A 309 13.39 0.54 -8.26
C SER A 309 12.62 1.31 -9.33
N SER A 310 13.18 2.37 -9.90
CA SER A 310 12.61 3.07 -11.07
C SER A 310 12.41 2.16 -12.27
N GLN A 311 13.11 1.02 -12.35
CA GLN A 311 12.94 0.08 -13.46
C GLN A 311 11.56 -0.59 -13.45
N LEU A 312 10.96 -0.86 -12.29
CA LEU A 312 9.65 -1.51 -12.22
C LEU A 312 8.55 -0.75 -13.00
N PRO A 313 8.27 0.53 -12.73
CA PRO A 313 7.24 1.27 -13.48
C PRO A 313 7.60 1.45 -14.95
N LEU A 314 8.89 1.59 -15.30
CA LEU A 314 9.35 1.76 -16.68
C LEU A 314 9.18 0.47 -17.50
N THR A 315 9.57 -0.68 -16.93
CA THR A 315 9.42 -1.99 -17.58
C THR A 315 7.94 -2.37 -17.70
N LEU A 316 7.10 -2.00 -16.73
CA LEU A 316 5.66 -2.21 -16.82
C LEU A 316 5.02 -1.36 -17.93
N ASP A 317 5.36 -0.07 -18.02
CA ASP A 317 4.89 0.80 -19.11
C ASP A 317 5.33 0.27 -20.49
N GLU A 318 6.60 -0.13 -20.61
CA GLU A 318 7.11 -0.74 -21.85
C GLU A 318 6.38 -2.05 -22.18
N TYR A 319 6.14 -2.91 -21.19
CA TYR A 319 5.40 -4.16 -21.37
C TYR A 319 3.96 -3.92 -21.85
N MET A 320 3.26 -2.97 -21.26
CA MET A 320 1.89 -2.61 -21.69
C MET A 320 1.89 -1.99 -23.10
N SER A 321 2.90 -1.19 -23.45
CA SER A 321 3.00 -0.54 -24.78
C SER A 321 3.09 -1.52 -25.96
N LYS A 322 3.51 -2.77 -25.71
CA LYS A 322 3.62 -3.83 -26.70
C LYS A 322 2.32 -4.62 -26.89
N GLN A 323 1.26 -4.27 -26.15
CA GLN A 323 -0.03 -4.95 -26.14
C GLN A 323 -1.15 -4.03 -26.67
N PRO A 324 -2.24 -4.59 -27.22
CA PRO A 324 -3.38 -3.80 -27.65
C PRO A 324 -4.04 -3.09 -26.47
N GLY A 325 -4.72 -1.97 -26.73
CA GLY A 325 -5.46 -1.20 -25.72
C GLY A 325 -4.60 -0.29 -24.83
N TYR A 326 -3.28 -0.21 -25.08
CA TYR A 326 -2.39 0.67 -24.34
C TYR A 326 -2.69 2.16 -24.58
N THR A 327 -2.74 2.91 -23.49
CA THR A 327 -2.79 4.38 -23.53
C THR A 327 -1.61 4.96 -22.75
N ARG A 328 -0.74 5.70 -23.46
CA ARG A 328 0.43 6.34 -22.86
C ARG A 328 0.01 7.34 -21.78
N PRO A 329 0.71 7.41 -20.63
CA PRO A 329 0.43 8.41 -19.60
C PRO A 329 0.51 9.85 -20.12
N PHE A 330 -0.45 10.68 -19.71
CA PHE A 330 -0.41 12.13 -19.87
C PHE A 330 0.39 12.76 -18.75
N PHE A 331 1.68 12.98 -19.00
CA PHE A 331 2.58 13.65 -18.06
C PHE A 331 2.27 15.14 -17.91
N ASN A 332 2.80 15.75 -16.86
CA ASN A 332 2.57 17.16 -16.52
C ASN A 332 1.07 17.53 -16.45
N THR A 333 0.21 16.58 -16.10
CA THR A 333 -1.23 16.76 -16.02
C THR A 333 -1.67 16.62 -14.57
N ARG A 334 -1.65 17.73 -13.83
CA ARG A 334 -2.07 17.76 -12.43
C ARG A 334 -3.58 17.89 -12.34
N VAL A 335 -4.23 16.91 -11.73
CA VAL A 335 -5.65 17.02 -11.33
C VAL A 335 -5.77 17.97 -10.15
N VAL A 336 -6.75 18.88 -10.20
CA VAL A 336 -7.04 19.90 -9.18
C VAL A 336 -8.44 19.79 -8.59
N GLY A 337 -9.29 18.92 -9.15
CA GLY A 337 -10.62 18.66 -8.62
C GLY A 337 -11.37 17.60 -9.42
N MET A 338 -12.45 17.10 -8.85
CA MET A 338 -13.40 16.20 -9.53
C MET A 338 -14.82 16.60 -9.18
N SER A 339 -15.75 16.37 -10.11
CA SER A 339 -17.18 16.58 -9.89
C SER A 339 -18.00 15.53 -10.61
N CYS A 340 -19.06 15.06 -9.95
CA CYS A 340 -20.08 14.24 -10.62
C CYS A 340 -20.85 15.09 -11.63
N VAL A 341 -21.14 14.53 -12.79
CA VAL A 341 -21.94 15.16 -13.85
C VAL A 341 -23.20 14.33 -14.05
N ASP A 342 -24.35 14.99 -13.92
CA ASP A 342 -25.66 14.40 -14.23
C ASP A 342 -25.71 14.04 -15.72
N PRO A 343 -26.23 12.85 -16.11
CA PRO A 343 -26.43 12.49 -17.51
C PRO A 343 -27.12 13.57 -18.34
N ALA A 344 -28.06 14.33 -17.76
CA ALA A 344 -28.80 15.40 -18.41
C ALA A 344 -27.97 16.68 -18.65
N ASP A 345 -26.88 16.86 -17.90
CA ASP A 345 -25.99 18.01 -17.96
C ASP A 345 -24.67 17.72 -18.70
N MET A 346 -24.59 16.56 -19.39
CA MET A 346 -23.46 16.21 -20.24
C MET A 346 -23.27 17.28 -21.33
N PRO A 347 -22.13 17.99 -21.37
CA PRO A 347 -21.90 18.98 -22.41
C PRO A 347 -21.85 18.29 -23.78
N PRO A 348 -22.34 18.94 -24.85
CA PRO A 348 -21.97 18.56 -26.21
C PRO A 348 -20.44 18.53 -26.31
N SER A 349 -19.88 17.68 -27.16
CA SER A 349 -18.43 17.39 -27.27
C SER A 349 -17.49 18.59 -27.54
N SER A 350 -17.98 19.82 -27.50
CA SER A 350 -17.31 21.07 -27.85
C SER A 350 -17.30 22.16 -26.75
N GLN A 351 -17.87 21.95 -25.56
CA GLN A 351 -17.90 22.99 -24.49
C GLN A 351 -16.73 22.92 -23.50
N THR A 352 -16.36 24.07 -22.95
CA THR A 352 -15.21 24.28 -22.04
C THR A 352 -15.58 24.19 -20.55
N VAL A 353 -14.60 23.98 -19.64
CA VAL A 353 -14.77 23.92 -18.15
C VAL A 353 -15.68 25.03 -17.65
N SER A 354 -15.39 26.26 -18.06
CA SER A 354 -15.99 27.47 -17.50
C SER A 354 -17.47 27.56 -17.85
N GLN A 355 -17.86 27.04 -19.00
CA GLN A 355 -19.25 26.99 -19.45
C GLN A 355 -20.05 25.94 -18.65
N THR A 356 -19.49 24.75 -18.43
CA THR A 356 -20.13 23.69 -17.64
C THR A 356 -20.20 24.04 -16.15
N VAL A 357 -19.12 24.57 -15.58
CA VAL A 357 -19.07 24.99 -14.16
C VAL A 357 -19.96 26.20 -13.90
N SER A 358 -20.05 27.18 -14.82
CA SER A 358 -21.01 28.29 -14.67
C SER A 358 -22.47 27.83 -14.76
N ALA A 359 -22.78 26.85 -15.61
CA ALA A 359 -24.11 26.25 -15.71
C ALA A 359 -24.47 25.40 -14.47
N ALA A 360 -23.47 24.78 -13.82
CA ALA A 360 -23.64 24.05 -12.57
C ALA A 360 -23.73 24.99 -11.36
N ALA A 361 -22.94 26.06 -11.29
CA ALA A 361 -22.97 27.04 -10.19
C ALA A 361 -24.29 27.82 -10.11
N GLY A 362 -25.00 27.98 -11.24
CA GLY A 362 -26.35 28.55 -11.27
C GLY A 362 -27.45 27.64 -10.71
N ARG A 363 -27.16 26.35 -10.49
CA ARG A 363 -28.09 25.37 -9.95
C ARG A 363 -27.56 24.92 -8.60
N ALA A 364 -28.20 25.35 -7.51
CA ALA A 364 -27.83 24.90 -6.17
C ALA A 364 -27.84 23.37 -6.11
N ALA A 365 -26.64 22.75 -6.13
CA ALA A 365 -26.52 21.30 -6.07
C ALA A 365 -27.18 20.84 -4.77
N LYS A 366 -28.19 19.97 -4.90
CA LYS A 366 -28.93 19.42 -3.76
C LYS A 366 -27.91 18.72 -2.86
N ARG A 367 -27.76 19.16 -1.60
CA ARG A 367 -27.04 18.39 -0.59
C ARG A 367 -27.91 17.19 -0.23
N PHE A 368 -27.43 15.99 -0.54
CA PHE A 368 -28.13 14.75 -0.20
C PHE A 368 -28.10 14.53 1.31
N ALA A 369 -29.23 14.14 1.89
CA ALA A 369 -29.36 13.75 3.29
C ALA A 369 -29.13 12.24 3.44
N ALA A 370 -28.84 11.79 4.66
CA ALA A 370 -28.77 10.36 4.95
C ALA A 370 -30.12 9.68 4.61
N GLY A 371 -30.06 8.61 3.81
CA GLY A 371 -31.24 7.90 3.32
C GLY A 371 -31.83 8.38 1.99
N ASP A 372 -31.28 9.44 1.37
CA ASP A 372 -31.60 9.76 -0.03
C ASP A 372 -31.01 8.68 -0.95
N ASP A 373 -31.75 8.30 -2.00
CA ASP A 373 -31.21 7.47 -3.08
C ASP A 373 -30.03 8.20 -3.75
N LEU A 374 -28.93 7.49 -4.00
CA LEU A 374 -27.78 8.05 -4.69
C LEU A 374 -28.20 8.49 -6.10
N PRO A 375 -27.80 9.70 -6.54
CA PRO A 375 -28.13 10.18 -7.88
C PRO A 375 -27.51 9.27 -8.93
N ASP A 376 -28.18 9.15 -10.08
CA ASP A 376 -27.62 8.47 -11.26
C ASP A 376 -26.43 9.31 -11.78
N VAL A 377 -25.21 8.86 -11.51
CA VAL A 377 -23.99 9.55 -11.93
C VAL A 377 -23.67 9.14 -13.36
N GLY A 378 -23.85 10.05 -14.31
CA GLY A 378 -23.59 9.78 -15.72
C GLY A 378 -22.11 9.67 -16.05
N CYS A 379 -21.31 10.62 -15.57
CA CYS A 379 -19.85 10.53 -15.62
C CYS A 379 -19.19 11.39 -14.53
N ILE A 380 -17.87 11.29 -14.42
CA ILE A 380 -17.02 12.08 -13.54
C ILE A 380 -16.22 13.06 -14.41
N ALA A 381 -16.40 14.35 -14.16
CA ALA A 381 -15.52 15.39 -14.70
C ALA A 381 -14.29 15.54 -13.81
N VAL A 382 -13.12 15.42 -14.41
CA VAL A 382 -11.81 15.58 -13.77
C VAL A 382 -11.21 16.89 -14.25
N HIS A 383 -11.05 17.83 -13.32
CA HIS A 383 -10.51 19.17 -13.55
C HIS A 383 -8.99 19.12 -13.48
N VAL A 384 -8.31 19.54 -14.53
CA VAL A 384 -6.84 19.61 -14.60
C VAL A 384 -6.37 21.05 -14.47
N ALA A 385 -5.17 21.26 -13.91
CA ALA A 385 -4.60 22.60 -13.71
C ALA A 385 -4.49 23.38 -15.02
N ASP A 386 -4.07 22.69 -16.09
CA ASP A 386 -3.80 23.27 -17.40
C ASP A 386 -4.66 22.56 -18.47
N GLY A 387 -5.81 23.15 -18.81
CA GLY A 387 -6.66 22.69 -19.92
C GLY A 387 -8.13 22.44 -19.57
N PRO A 388 -8.92 21.92 -20.53
CA PRO A 388 -10.33 21.58 -20.31
C PRO A 388 -10.50 20.35 -19.39
N PRO A 389 -11.67 20.14 -18.75
CA PRO A 389 -11.88 18.98 -17.92
C PRO A 389 -11.92 17.74 -18.81
N ARG A 390 -11.55 16.61 -18.22
CA ARG A 390 -11.66 15.31 -18.87
C ARG A 390 -12.82 14.55 -18.25
N TYR A 391 -13.57 13.81 -19.06
CA TYR A 391 -14.77 13.11 -18.61
C TYR A 391 -14.54 11.60 -18.68
N TYR A 392 -14.88 10.91 -17.59
CA TYR A 392 -14.63 9.49 -17.40
C TYR A 392 -15.86 8.80 -16.83
N SER A 393 -16.11 7.54 -17.19
CA SER A 393 -17.20 6.76 -16.56
C SER A 393 -16.90 6.50 -15.08
N HIS A 394 -15.64 6.19 -14.78
CA HIS A 394 -15.14 5.92 -13.43
C HIS A 394 -13.76 6.57 -13.27
N VAL A 395 -13.36 6.85 -12.04
CA VAL A 395 -12.03 7.35 -11.72
C VAL A 395 -11.39 6.48 -10.65
N ILE A 396 -10.18 6.01 -10.93
CA ILE A 396 -9.32 5.31 -9.98
C ILE A 396 -8.29 6.30 -9.46
N THR A 397 -8.25 6.49 -8.14
CA THR A 397 -7.27 7.35 -7.49
C THR A 397 -6.30 6.49 -6.70
N THR A 398 -5.00 6.63 -6.95
CA THR A 398 -3.96 5.96 -6.14
C THR A 398 -3.22 6.91 -5.21
N THR A 399 -3.79 8.12 -5.07
CA THR A 399 -3.33 9.20 -4.22
C THR A 399 -4.52 9.68 -3.39
N THR A 400 -4.30 10.07 -2.13
CA THR A 400 -5.25 10.93 -1.44
C THR A 400 -5.36 12.24 -2.21
N LEU A 401 -6.53 12.49 -2.79
CA LEU A 401 -6.83 13.82 -3.31
C LEU A 401 -6.95 14.79 -2.13
N PRO A 402 -6.49 16.04 -2.26
CA PRO A 402 -6.58 17.05 -1.20
C PRO A 402 -8.02 17.31 -0.74
#